data_AF-A0A6G1IIA6-F1
#
_entry.id   AF-A0A6G1IIA6-F1
#
_cell.length_a   1.000
_cell.length_b   1.000
_cell.length_c   1.000
_cell.angle_alpha   90.00
_cell.angle_beta   90.00
_cell.angle_gamma   90.00
#
_symmetry.space_group_name_H-M   'P 1'
#
loop_
_entity.id
_entity.type
_entity.pdbx_description
1 polymer ?
#
loop_
_entity_poly.entity_id
_entity_poly.type
_entity_poly.pdbx_seq_one_letter_code
_entity_poly.pdbx_strand_id
1 'polypeptide(L)'
;MPTVHPNFPGVAAAQLGTTTYIFYHSIDDKTVWVYIIDNLNPLGGDQKRQVMVDNDFVRDQSHTSSHPLAAAAWQAENEIHLYYVNNGQRLCEAVSRDNGVTWHSTSLDGKNIYVPDGSGFYAIGSPNPTIYFVSGSSYLAEVRYNSGNWNSRELTS
;
A
#
# COMPACT_ATOMS: atom_id res chain seq x y z
N MET A 1 22.65 6.74 23.85
CA MET A 1 21.45 7.57 23.64
C MET A 1 20.55 6.82 22.65
N PRO A 2 19.25 6.64 22.89
CA PRO A 2 18.39 6.03 21.88
C PRO A 2 18.17 7.07 20.77
N THR A 3 18.63 6.74 19.57
CA THR A 3 18.34 7.47 18.34
C THR A 3 16.85 7.30 18.08
N VAL A 4 16.05 8.33 18.36
CA VAL A 4 14.67 8.38 17.91
C VAL A 4 14.75 8.57 16.39
N HIS A 5 14.63 7.48 15.63
CA HIS A 5 14.37 7.63 14.20
C HIS A 5 13.00 8.30 14.08
N PRO A 6 12.89 9.45 13.40
CA PRO A 6 11.58 9.98 13.07
C PRO A 6 10.90 8.96 12.17
N ASN A 7 9.88 8.29 12.71
CA ASN A 7 8.98 7.46 11.91
C ASN A 7 8.25 8.38 10.97
N PHE A 8 8.68 8.39 9.71
CA PHE A 8 7.89 9.02 8.66
C PHE A 8 6.76 8.03 8.31
N PRO A 9 5.49 8.41 8.52
CA PRO A 9 4.39 7.55 8.11
C PRO A 9 4.48 7.34 6.59
N GLY A 10 4.39 6.10 6.15
CA GLY A 10 4.28 5.79 4.72
C GLY A 10 3.11 6.55 4.12
N VAL A 11 3.31 7.09 2.92
CA VAL A 11 2.27 7.76 2.13
C VAL A 11 2.26 7.18 0.73
N ALA A 12 1.07 6.96 0.19
CA ALA A 12 0.89 6.58 -1.20
C ALA A 12 -0.29 7.33 -1.80
N ALA A 13 -0.34 7.43 -3.12
CA ALA A 13 -1.49 8.02 -3.79
C ALA A 13 -1.81 7.28 -5.08
N ALA A 14 -3.10 7.24 -5.40
CA ALA A 14 -3.60 6.75 -6.68
C ALA A 14 -4.68 7.71 -7.20
N GLN A 15 -4.85 7.77 -8.52
CA GLN A 15 -5.91 8.56 -9.14
C GLN A 15 -6.77 7.64 -10.00
N LEU A 16 -8.08 7.63 -9.75
CA LEU A 16 -9.06 6.88 -10.54
C LEU A 16 -10.06 7.88 -11.13
N GLY A 17 -10.12 7.95 -12.46
CA GLY A 17 -10.82 9.02 -13.17
C GLY A 17 -10.36 10.40 -12.68
N THR A 18 -11.29 11.14 -12.08
CA THR A 18 -11.07 12.49 -11.56
C THR A 18 -10.83 12.52 -10.05
N THR A 19 -10.90 11.37 -9.37
CA THR A 19 -10.79 11.27 -7.91
C THR A 19 -9.37 10.87 -7.52
N THR A 20 -8.80 11.54 -6.54
CA THR A 20 -7.50 11.22 -5.94
C THR A 20 -7.68 10.55 -4.58
N TYR A 21 -6.93 9.48 -4.36
CA TYR A 21 -6.90 8.71 -3.12
C TYR A 21 -5.51 8.86 -2.52
N ILE A 22 -5.43 9.39 -1.29
CA ILE A 22 -4.17 9.55 -0.55
C ILE A 22 -4.21 8.61 0.64
N PHE A 23 -3.32 7.65 0.66
CA PHE A 23 -3.17 6.66 1.72
C PHE A 23 -2.06 7.10 2.65
N TYR A 24 -2.29 6.95 3.95
CA TYR A 24 -1.29 7.28 4.95
C TYR A 24 -1.47 6.42 6.20
N HIS A 25 -0.37 6.16 6.87
CA HIS A 25 -0.38 5.58 8.21
C HIS A 25 -0.90 6.59 9.22
N SER A 26 -1.76 6.14 10.14
CA SER A 26 -2.12 6.90 11.32
C SER A 26 -0.89 7.22 12.19
N ILE A 27 -1.02 8.22 13.07
CA ILE A 27 0.08 8.66 13.96
C ILE A 27 0.59 7.54 14.87
N ASP A 28 -0.24 6.55 15.16
CA ASP A 28 0.12 5.36 15.93
C ASP A 28 0.65 4.20 15.08
N ASP A 29 0.78 4.38 13.76
CA ASP A 29 1.26 3.43 12.75
C ASP A 29 0.46 2.10 12.68
N LYS A 30 -0.75 2.10 13.23
CA LYS A 30 -1.57 0.90 13.41
C LYS A 30 -2.68 0.75 12.38
N THR A 31 -2.89 1.76 11.55
CA THR A 31 -4.01 1.77 10.61
C THR A 31 -3.61 2.56 9.38
N VAL A 32 -3.94 2.01 8.21
CA VAL A 32 -3.89 2.78 6.97
C VAL A 32 -5.24 3.44 6.74
N TRP A 33 -5.22 4.75 6.62
CA TRP A 33 -6.36 5.56 6.26
C TRP A 33 -6.24 6.02 4.81
N VAL A 34 -7.38 6.16 4.14
CA VAL A 34 -7.47 6.85 2.84
C VAL A 34 -8.18 8.18 3.00
N TYR A 35 -7.64 9.22 2.36
CA TYR A 35 -8.25 10.52 2.16
C TYR A 35 -8.63 10.65 0.68
N ILE A 36 -9.91 10.89 0.41
CA ILE A 36 -10.49 10.91 -0.94
C ILE A 36 -10.78 12.36 -1.35
N ILE A 37 -10.33 12.74 -2.55
CA ILE A 37 -10.50 14.07 -3.13
C ILE A 37 -11.21 13.94 -4.47
N ASP A 38 -12.48 14.34 -4.51
CA ASP A 38 -13.25 14.43 -5.75
C ASP A 38 -13.07 15.81 -6.41
N ASN A 39 -12.89 15.81 -7.72
CA ASN A 39 -12.47 16.95 -8.56
C ASN A 39 -13.48 18.14 -8.67
N LEU A 40 -14.32 18.37 -7.68
CA LEU A 40 -15.30 19.48 -7.71
C LEU A 40 -14.85 20.75 -6.99
N ASN A 41 -13.81 20.72 -6.13
CA ASN A 41 -13.15 21.95 -5.69
C ASN A 41 -11.86 21.68 -4.89
N PRO A 42 -10.66 21.87 -5.45
CA PRO A 42 -9.40 21.62 -4.71
C PRO A 42 -9.18 22.54 -3.50
N LEU A 43 -10.03 23.55 -3.29
CA LEU A 43 -9.93 24.54 -2.21
C LEU A 43 -11.27 24.90 -1.53
N GLY A 44 -12.36 24.17 -1.78
CA GLY A 44 -13.67 24.63 -1.28
C GLY A 44 -14.84 23.69 -1.45
N GLY A 45 -14.98 22.71 -0.55
CA GLY A 45 -16.20 21.91 -0.41
C GLY A 45 -15.99 20.42 -0.61
N ASP A 46 -14.97 19.87 0.03
CA ASP A 46 -14.60 18.45 -0.10
C ASP A 46 -15.61 17.51 0.59
N GLN A 47 -16.05 16.47 -0.12
CA GLN A 47 -16.52 15.23 0.50
C GLN A 47 -15.29 14.48 1.06
N LYS A 48 -14.81 14.94 2.23
CA LYS A 48 -13.72 14.28 2.95
C LYS A 48 -14.26 12.99 3.56
N ARG A 49 -13.72 11.85 3.16
CA ARG A 49 -14.01 10.58 3.81
C ARG A 49 -12.71 9.92 4.21
N GLN A 50 -12.61 9.62 5.50
CA GLN A 50 -11.54 8.86 6.09
C GLN A 50 -12.06 7.43 6.31
N VAL A 51 -11.52 6.47 5.56
CA VAL A 51 -11.93 5.05 5.59
C VAL A 51 -10.75 4.21 6.04
N MET A 52 -11.00 3.30 6.99
CA MET A 52 -10.00 2.33 7.46
C MET A 52 -9.86 1.23 6.43
N VAL A 53 -8.65 1.02 5.91
CA VAL A 53 -8.38 0.06 4.84
C VAL A 53 -8.05 -1.33 5.38
N ASP A 54 -7.26 -1.40 6.45
CA ASP A 54 -6.90 -2.65 7.12
C ASP A 54 -6.68 -2.41 8.64
N ASN A 55 -7.11 -3.39 9.43
CA ASN A 55 -7.02 -3.42 10.89
C ASN A 55 -6.05 -4.50 11.40
N ASP A 56 -5.51 -5.37 10.52
CA ASP A 56 -4.55 -6.41 10.92
C ASP A 56 -3.16 -5.85 11.26
N PHE A 57 -2.89 -4.58 10.98
CA PHE A 57 -1.76 -3.81 11.53
C PHE A 57 -1.78 -3.68 13.07
N VAL A 58 -2.89 -3.99 13.75
CA VAL A 58 -3.05 -3.74 15.19
C VAL A 58 -2.47 -4.86 16.07
N ARG A 59 -2.15 -6.05 15.52
CA ARG A 59 -1.94 -7.25 16.35
C ARG A 59 -0.55 -7.42 16.98
N ASP A 60 0.49 -6.70 16.52
CA ASP A 60 1.81 -6.76 17.17
C ASP A 60 2.43 -5.36 17.28
N GLN A 61 2.45 -4.81 18.50
CA GLN A 61 2.82 -3.42 18.79
C GLN A 61 4.33 -3.20 19.00
N SER A 62 5.18 -4.14 18.58
CA SER A 62 6.61 -4.11 18.90
C SER A 62 7.49 -3.41 17.85
N HIS A 63 6.95 -3.09 16.67
CA HIS A 63 7.74 -2.53 15.57
C HIS A 63 7.68 -1.00 15.54
N THR A 64 8.86 -0.38 15.58
CA THR A 64 9.08 1.07 15.48
C THR A 64 9.48 1.48 14.08
N SER A 65 9.30 0.62 13.08
CA SER A 65 9.79 0.81 11.73
C SER A 65 8.73 1.37 10.79
N SER A 66 9.17 2.23 9.86
CA SER A 66 8.34 2.76 8.78
C SER A 66 7.89 1.63 7.86
N HIS A 67 6.58 1.36 7.84
CA HIS A 67 5.98 0.45 6.87
C HIS A 67 5.74 1.21 5.56
N PRO A 68 6.31 0.78 4.43
CA PRO A 68 6.09 1.47 3.18
C PRO A 68 4.68 1.20 2.63
N LEU A 69 4.13 2.21 1.97
CA LEU A 69 2.89 2.12 1.20
C LEU A 69 3.17 2.36 -0.28
N ALA A 70 2.44 1.68 -1.15
CA ALA A 70 2.34 2.03 -2.55
C ALA A 70 0.88 1.86 -3.01
N ALA A 71 0.45 2.64 -3.98
CA ALA A 71 -0.92 2.56 -4.48
C ALA A 71 -0.94 2.68 -6.00
N ALA A 72 -1.91 2.02 -6.61
CA ALA A 72 -2.14 2.09 -8.04
C ALA A 72 -3.65 2.03 -8.33
N ALA A 73 -4.07 2.69 -9.41
CA ALA A 73 -5.45 2.63 -9.89
C ALA A 73 -5.51 1.85 -11.19
N TRP A 74 -6.51 0.98 -11.31
CA TRP A 74 -6.86 0.30 -12.54
C TRP A 74 -8.09 0.95 -13.16
N GLN A 75 -7.85 1.85 -14.11
CA GLN A 75 -8.91 2.65 -14.76
C GLN A 75 -9.96 1.78 -15.45
N ALA A 76 -9.54 0.75 -16.19
CA ALA A 76 -10.45 -0.09 -16.97
C ALA A 76 -11.42 -0.93 -16.10
N GLU A 77 -11.02 -1.29 -14.88
CA GLU A 77 -11.82 -2.11 -13.96
C GLU A 77 -12.41 -1.31 -12.80
N ASN A 78 -12.17 0.01 -12.77
CA ASN A 78 -12.57 0.89 -11.69
C ASN A 78 -12.09 0.40 -10.30
N GLU A 79 -10.85 -0.08 -10.23
CA GLU A 79 -10.25 -0.60 -9.00
C GLU A 79 -9.15 0.33 -8.46
N ILE A 80 -9.05 0.44 -7.14
CA ILE A 80 -7.90 1.03 -6.46
C ILE A 80 -7.21 -0.07 -5.65
N HIS A 81 -5.90 -0.18 -5.83
CA HIS A 81 -5.05 -1.14 -5.13
C HIS A 81 -4.14 -0.39 -4.18
N LEU A 82 -4.13 -0.81 -2.93
CA LEU A 82 -3.16 -0.42 -1.92
C LEU A 82 -2.25 -1.62 -1.63
N TYR A 83 -0.96 -1.41 -1.76
CA TYR A 83 0.08 -2.33 -1.36
C TYR A 83 0.75 -1.82 -0.09
N TYR A 84 0.95 -2.71 0.86
CA TYR A 84 1.51 -2.39 2.16
C TYR A 84 2.30 -3.57 2.71
N VAL A 85 3.14 -3.30 3.71
CA VAL A 85 3.86 -4.32 4.46
C VAL A 85 3.26 -4.39 5.86
N ASN A 86 2.68 -5.52 6.24
CA ASN A 86 2.12 -5.68 7.59
C ASN A 86 3.24 -5.85 8.65
N ASN A 87 2.86 -5.86 9.93
CA ASN A 87 3.82 -5.97 11.06
C ASN A 87 4.65 -7.26 11.04
N GLY A 88 4.15 -8.32 10.40
CA GLY A 88 4.91 -9.55 10.19
C GLY A 88 5.98 -9.42 9.10
N GLN A 89 6.19 -8.23 8.54
CA GLN A 89 7.04 -7.95 7.38
C GLN A 89 6.56 -8.72 6.15
N ARG A 90 5.24 -8.77 5.92
CA ARG A 90 4.65 -9.44 4.76
C ARG A 90 3.99 -8.44 3.83
N LEU A 91 4.28 -8.59 2.55
CA LEU A 91 3.59 -7.88 1.48
C LEU A 91 2.11 -8.29 1.44
N CYS A 92 1.23 -7.30 1.49
CA CYS A 92 -0.21 -7.45 1.43
C CYS A 92 -0.81 -6.52 0.35
N GLU A 93 -2.04 -6.82 -0.06
CA GLU A 93 -2.81 -5.98 -0.97
C GLU A 93 -4.25 -5.83 -0.48
N ALA A 94 -4.72 -4.59 -0.44
CA ALA A 94 -6.12 -4.25 -0.27
C ALA A 94 -6.67 -3.59 -1.54
N VAL A 95 -7.84 -4.05 -2.01
CA VAL A 95 -8.48 -3.55 -3.22
C VAL A 95 -9.86 -2.99 -2.91
N SER A 96 -10.16 -1.82 -3.48
CA SER A 96 -11.49 -1.24 -3.52
C SER A 96 -12.05 -1.21 -4.94
N ARG A 97 -13.32 -1.58 -5.09
CA ARG A 97 -14.08 -1.59 -6.36
C ARG A 97 -15.24 -0.59 -6.37
N ASP A 98 -15.42 0.13 -5.27
CA ASP A 98 -16.55 1.02 -5.02
C ASP A 98 -16.06 2.43 -4.64
N ASN A 99 -14.97 2.87 -5.27
CA ASN A 99 -14.36 4.18 -5.10
C ASN A 99 -13.90 4.45 -3.65
N GLY A 100 -13.31 3.45 -3.00
CA GLY A 100 -12.68 3.56 -1.69
C GLY A 100 -13.65 3.41 -0.50
N VAL A 101 -14.89 2.98 -0.72
CA VAL A 101 -15.89 2.80 0.35
C VAL A 101 -15.67 1.49 1.10
N THR A 102 -15.39 0.40 0.38
CA THR A 102 -15.02 -0.90 0.95
C THR A 102 -13.69 -1.39 0.40
N TRP A 103 -13.00 -2.20 1.20
CA TRP A 103 -11.67 -2.72 0.93
C TRP A 103 -11.62 -4.22 1.24
N HIS A 104 -10.93 -4.97 0.38
CA HIS A 104 -10.81 -6.42 0.51
C HIS A 104 -9.36 -6.86 0.32
N SER A 105 -8.90 -7.80 1.14
CA SER A 105 -7.63 -8.49 0.91
C SER A 105 -7.72 -9.38 -0.33
N THR A 106 -6.55 -9.67 -0.92
CA THR A 106 -6.46 -10.50 -2.13
C THR A 106 -5.63 -11.76 -1.90
N SER A 107 -5.41 -12.52 -2.97
CA SER A 107 -4.55 -13.70 -2.95
C SER A 107 -3.06 -13.37 -2.75
N LEU A 108 -2.65 -12.09 -2.79
CA LEU A 108 -1.28 -11.68 -2.51
C LEU A 108 -0.89 -12.00 -1.06
N ASP A 109 -1.78 -11.77 -0.10
CA ASP A 109 -1.54 -11.97 1.33
C ASP A 109 -1.12 -13.41 1.66
N GLY A 110 -1.69 -14.38 0.94
CA GLY A 110 -1.37 -15.80 1.08
C GLY A 110 0.03 -16.18 0.55
N LYS A 111 0.73 -15.28 -0.15
CA LYS A 111 2.07 -15.54 -0.70
C LYS A 111 3.18 -15.42 0.31
N ASN A 112 2.91 -14.81 1.47
CA ASN A 112 3.86 -14.69 2.58
C ASN A 112 5.22 -14.10 2.15
N ILE A 113 5.21 -13.10 1.27
CA ILE A 113 6.44 -12.51 0.73
C ILE A 113 7.05 -11.57 1.76
N TYR A 114 8.30 -11.83 2.14
CA TYR A 114 9.05 -11.00 3.09
C TYR A 114 9.49 -9.68 2.45
N VAL A 115 9.19 -8.56 3.12
CA VAL A 115 9.71 -7.23 2.77
C VAL A 115 10.37 -6.64 4.01
N PRO A 116 11.68 -6.35 3.99
CA PRO A 116 12.38 -5.79 5.14
C PRO A 116 11.89 -4.38 5.50
N ASP A 117 12.04 -4.03 6.77
CA ASP A 117 11.80 -2.68 7.26
C ASP A 117 12.69 -1.66 6.54
N GLY A 118 12.12 -0.48 6.25
CA GLY A 118 12.84 0.60 5.55
C GLY A 118 13.12 0.31 4.07
N SER A 119 12.55 -0.75 3.51
CA SER A 119 12.63 -1.04 2.07
C SER A 119 11.97 0.08 1.25
N GLY A 120 12.66 0.54 0.21
CA GLY A 120 12.05 1.38 -0.82
C GLY A 120 10.98 0.56 -1.56
N PHE A 121 9.83 1.16 -1.85
CA PHE A 121 8.63 0.43 -2.24
C PHE A 121 7.86 1.19 -3.30
N TYR A 122 7.49 0.52 -4.39
CA TYR A 122 6.79 1.15 -5.50
C TYR A 122 5.87 0.15 -6.19
N ALA A 123 4.72 0.63 -6.69
CA ALA A 123 3.78 -0.21 -7.41
C ALA A 123 3.43 0.42 -8.76
N ILE A 124 3.34 -0.43 -9.78
CA ILE A 124 2.80 -0.09 -11.09
C ILE A 124 1.54 -0.91 -11.27
N GLY A 125 0.43 -0.23 -11.56
CA GLY A 125 -0.87 -0.87 -11.79
C GLY A 125 -1.01 -1.50 -13.17
N SER A 126 -2.21 -2.03 -13.40
CA SER A 126 -2.86 -2.48 -14.64
C SER A 126 -2.05 -2.74 -15.93
N PRO A 127 -2.32 -3.86 -16.65
CA PRO A 127 -3.24 -4.95 -16.30
C PRO A 127 -2.59 -6.01 -15.41
N ASN A 128 -1.27 -5.95 -15.26
CA ASN A 128 -0.47 -6.91 -14.51
C ASN A 128 0.25 -6.17 -13.38
N PRO A 129 -0.40 -5.96 -12.22
CA PRO A 129 0.21 -5.20 -11.14
C PRO A 129 1.58 -5.76 -10.78
N THR A 130 2.55 -4.85 -10.66
CA THR A 130 3.93 -5.19 -10.29
C THR A 130 4.38 -4.28 -9.17
N ILE A 131 4.85 -4.90 -8.09
CA ILE A 131 5.43 -4.25 -6.92
C ILE A 131 6.94 -4.43 -6.99
N TYR A 132 7.68 -3.34 -6.78
CA TYR A 132 9.13 -3.33 -6.68
C TYR A 132 9.54 -2.96 -5.27
N PHE A 133 10.51 -3.67 -4.72
CA PHE A 133 11.06 -3.36 -3.40
C PHE A 133 12.51 -3.79 -3.26
N VAL A 134 13.18 -3.28 -2.22
CA VAL A 134 14.51 -3.77 -1.82
C VAL A 134 14.35 -4.99 -0.91
N SER A 135 14.89 -6.13 -1.31
CA SER A 135 14.78 -7.39 -0.57
C SER A 135 15.71 -7.43 0.65
N GLY A 136 15.56 -8.47 1.48
CA GLY A 136 16.44 -8.69 2.64
C GLY A 136 17.91 -8.89 2.28
N SER A 137 18.19 -9.22 1.01
CA SER A 137 19.54 -9.35 0.46
C SER A 137 20.08 -8.04 -0.12
N SER A 138 19.36 -6.91 0.07
CA SER A 138 19.69 -5.59 -0.51
C SER A 138 19.65 -5.55 -2.04
N TYR A 139 18.89 -6.44 -2.65
CA TYR A 139 18.68 -6.48 -4.11
C TYR A 139 17.32 -5.88 -4.46
N LEU A 140 17.20 -5.36 -5.68
CA LEU A 140 15.91 -5.00 -6.21
C LEU A 140 15.14 -6.29 -6.53
N ALA A 141 13.97 -6.45 -5.93
CA ALA A 141 13.04 -7.53 -6.18
C ALA A 141 11.77 -7.01 -6.85
N GLU A 142 11.07 -7.89 -7.57
CA GLU A 142 9.72 -7.65 -8.05
C GLU A 142 8.75 -8.74 -7.62
N VAL A 143 7.49 -8.35 -7.46
CA VAL A 143 6.33 -9.22 -7.29
C VAL A 143 5.30 -8.82 -8.33
N ARG A 144 4.94 -9.74 -9.22
CA ARG A 144 4.06 -9.48 -10.35
C ARG A 144 2.89 -10.44 -10.36
N TYR A 145 1.70 -9.92 -10.59
CA TYR A 145 0.55 -10.73 -10.96
C TYR A 145 0.59 -11.02 -12.46
N ASN A 146 0.65 -12.29 -12.84
CA ASN A 146 0.48 -12.71 -14.23
C ASN A 146 -0.34 -14.01 -14.27
N SER A 147 -1.12 -14.20 -15.34
CA SER A 147 -1.79 -15.47 -15.61
C SER A 147 -2.58 -16.06 -14.42
N GLY A 148 -3.21 -15.20 -13.61
CA GLY A 148 -3.99 -15.61 -12.45
C GLY A 148 -3.19 -15.82 -11.15
N ASN A 149 -1.89 -15.52 -11.12
CA ASN A 149 -1.02 -15.84 -10.00
C ASN A 149 0.03 -14.76 -9.71
N TRP A 150 0.39 -14.62 -8.43
CA TRP A 150 1.51 -13.79 -7.99
C TRP A 150 2.82 -14.57 -8.03
N ASN A 151 3.85 -13.97 -8.64
CA ASN A 151 5.20 -14.51 -8.75
C ASN A 151 6.20 -13.48 -8.25
N SER A 152 7.26 -13.92 -7.58
CA SER A 152 8.34 -13.06 -7.08
C SER A 152 9.68 -13.47 -7.67
N ARG A 153 10.60 -12.50 -7.80
CA ARG A 153 12.01 -12.75 -8.12
C ARG A 153 12.89 -11.58 -7.72
N GLU A 154 14.18 -11.88 -7.54
CA GLU A 154 15.24 -10.87 -7.52
C GLU A 154 15.54 -10.42 -8.97
N LEU A 155 15.74 -9.13 -9.16
CA LEU A 155 16.12 -8.51 -10.44
C LEU A 155 17.60 -8.16 -10.51
N THR A 156 18.23 -7.95 -9.36
CA THR A 156 19.68 -7.70 -9.23
C THR A 156 20.33 -8.81 -8.42
N SER A 157 21.61 -9.07 -8.69
CA SER A 157 22.46 -10.02 -7.97
C SER A 157 23.89 -9.53 -7.94
#